data_AF-A0A2V6MTK4-F1
#
_entry.id   AF-A0A2V6MTK4-F1
#
_cell.length_a   1.000
_cell.length_b   1.000
_cell.length_c   1.000
_cell.angle_alpha   90.00
_cell.angle_beta   90.00
_cell.angle_gamma   90.00
#
_symmetry.space_group_name_H-M   'P 1'
#
loop_
_entity.id
_entity.type
_entity.pdbx_description
1 polymer ?
#
loop_
_entity_poly.entity_id
_entity_poly.type
_entity_poly.pdbx_seq_one_letter_code
_entity_poly.pdbx_strand_id
1 'polypeptide(L)' 'LSGRICVLTRDSRHELGPGDTYAIPANIEHSIEIIEDAEEVQVFTPPREDFR' A
#
# COMPACT_ATOMS: atom_id res chain seq x y z
N LEU A 1 -1.89 -11.33 -5.86
CA LEU A 1 -2.43 -10.68 -4.65
C LEU A 1 -2.67 -11.74 -3.59
N SER A 2 -1.74 -11.88 -2.66
CA SER A 2 -1.76 -12.85 -1.56
C SER A 2 -1.16 -12.23 -0.30
N GLY A 3 -1.28 -12.91 0.84
CA GLY A 3 -0.72 -12.44 2.11
C GLY A 3 -1.56 -11.37 2.80
N ARG A 4 -0.95 -10.70 3.79
CA ARG A 4 -1.57 -9.62 4.55
C ARG A 4 -0.58 -8.49 4.83
N ILE A 5 -1.04 -7.26 4.65
CA ILE A 5 -0.27 -6.04 4.94
C ILE A 5 -1.07 -5.11 5.84
N CYS A 6 -0.37 -4.17 6.46
CA CYS A 6 -1.00 -3.05 7.16
C CYS A 6 -0.54 -1.72 6.56
N VAL A 7 -1.50 -0.94 6.05
CA VAL A 7 -1.27 0.43 5.61
C VAL A 7 -1.31 1.35 6.82
N LEU A 8 -0.28 2.17 6.96
CA LEU A 8 -0.14 3.13 8.04
C LEU A 8 -0.12 4.54 7.47
N THR A 9 -0.90 5.41 8.08
CA THR A 9 -0.78 6.86 7.96
C THR A 9 -0.64 7.46 9.35
N ARG A 10 -0.43 8.77 9.45
CA ARG A 10 -0.40 9.47 10.74
C ARG A 10 -1.67 9.23 11.59
N ASP A 11 -2.81 9.09 10.93
CA ASP A 11 -4.13 9.10 11.58
C ASP A 11 -4.81 7.72 11.56
N SER A 12 -4.24 6.73 10.86
CA SER A 12 -4.93 5.46 10.61
C SER A 12 -4.01 4.25 10.47
N ARG A 13 -4.56 3.09 10.87
CA ARG A 13 -3.99 1.76 10.67
C ARG A 13 -5.06 0.88 10.02
N HIS A 14 -4.76 0.32 8.84
CA HIS A 14 -5.69 -0.54 8.11
C HIS A 14 -5.01 -1.83 7.66
N GLU A 15 -5.50 -2.96 8.16
CA GLU A 15 -5.07 -4.29 7.70
C GLU A 15 -5.84 -4.67 6.44
N LEU A 16 -5.11 -5.18 5.44
CA LEU A 16 -5.64 -5.55 4.14
C LEU A 16 -5.22 -6.98 3.79
N GLY A 17 -6.17 -7.74 3.25
CA GLY A 17 -5.98 -9.08 2.73
C GLY A 17 -6.25 -9.19 1.23
N PRO A 18 -6.23 -10.41 0.67
CA PRO A 18 -6.45 -10.62 -0.75
C PRO A 18 -7.85 -10.16 -1.18
N GLY A 19 -7.91 -9.29 -2.19
CA GLY A 19 -9.15 -8.72 -2.72
C GLY A 19 -9.47 -7.33 -2.19
N ASP A 20 -8.83 -6.90 -1.10
CA ASP A 20 -8.95 -5.53 -0.62
C ASP A 20 -8.16 -4.56 -1.52
N THR A 21 -8.62 -3.32 -1.58
CA THR A 21 -7.98 -2.25 -2.35
C THR A 21 -7.93 -0.97 -1.54
N TYR A 22 -6.91 -0.15 -1.76
CA TYR A 22 -6.76 1.15 -1.11
C TYR A 22 -6.26 2.20 -2.09
N ALA A 23 -6.41 3.47 -1.72
CA ALA A 23 -5.88 4.60 -2.46
C ALA A 23 -5.27 5.60 -1.48
N ILE A 24 -4.07 6.09 -1.78
CA ILE A 24 -3.37 7.08 -0.98
C ILE A 24 -3.32 8.38 -1.77
N PRO A 25 -3.96 9.47 -1.29
CA PRO A 25 -3.88 10.77 -1.94
C PRO A 25 -2.43 11.29 -2.01
N ALA A 26 -2.17 12.17 -2.97
CA ALA A 26 -0.87 12.81 -3.10
C ALA A 26 -0.47 13.57 -1.82
N ASN A 27 0.81 13.54 -1.48
CA ASN A 27 1.42 14.19 -0.32
C ASN A 27 0.96 13.68 1.06
N ILE A 28 0.30 12.52 1.12
CA ILE A 28 0.02 11.84 2.39
C ILE A 28 1.23 10.98 2.76
N GLU A 29 1.80 11.20 3.94
CA GLU A 29 2.85 10.34 4.50
C GLU A 29 2.25 8.98 4.87
N HIS A 30 2.87 7.91 4.40
CA HIS A 30 2.40 6.55 4.61
C HIS A 30 3.55 5.55 4.62
N SER A 31 3.33 4.42 5.28
CA SER A 31 4.20 3.25 5.25
C SER A 31 3.38 1.97 5.18
N ILE A 32 4.01 0.89 4.73
CA ILE A 32 3.41 -0.45 4.67
C ILE A 32 4.19 -1.36 5.61
N GLU A 33 3.48 -2.01 6.52
CA GLU A 33 4.00 -3.12 7.32
C GLU A 33 3.57 -4.45 6.70
N ILE A 34 4.52 -5.37 6.53
CA ILE A 34 4.25 -6.74 6.06
C ILE A 34 3.91 -7.61 7.26
N ILE A 35 2.69 -8.17 7.30
CA ILE A 35 2.22 -9.03 8.41
C ILE A 35 2.55 -10.50 8.09
N GLU A 36 2.34 -10.91 6.84
CA GLU A 36 2.67 -12.22 6.28
C GLU A 36 3.30 -12.03 4.89
N ASP A 37 3.97 -13.06 4.36
CA ASP A 37 4.50 -13.02 2.99
C ASP A 37 3.40 -12.63 2.00
N ALA A 38 3.61 -11.50 1.32
CA ALA A 38 2.54 -10.79 0.63
C ALA A 38 2.98 -10.32 -0.76
N GLU A 39 2.02 -10.36 -1.67
CA GLU A 39 2.15 -9.83 -3.02
C GLU A 39 1.05 -8.78 -3.22
N GLU A 40 1.45 -7.53 -3.50
CA GLU A 40 0.53 -6.45 -3.85
C GLU A 40 0.84 -5.87 -5.24
N VAL A 41 -0.14 -5.17 -5.83
CA VAL A 41 0.03 -4.43 -7.08
C VAL A 41 -0.14 -2.95 -6.77
N GLN A 42 0.91 -2.17 -7.00
CA GLN A 42 0.89 -0.72 -6.80
C GLN A 42 0.79 0.01 -8.15
N VAL A 43 -0.10 0.99 -8.23
CA VAL A 43 -0.33 1.81 -9.42
C VAL A 43 -0.15 3.28 -9.05
N PHE A 44 0.68 3.98 -9.81
CA PHE A 44 1.03 5.38 -9.55
C PHE A 44 0.58 6.28 -10.70
N THR A 45 0.15 7.50 -10.37
CA THR A 45 -0.15 8.55 -11.36
C THR A 45 0.31 9.91 -10.81
N PRO A 46 1.27 10.60 -11.46
CA PRO A 46 2.01 10.17 -12.65
C PRO A 46 2.91 8.93 -12.37
N PRO A 47 3.43 8.26 -13.42
CA PRO A 47 4.37 7.15 -13.24
C PRO A 47 5.59 7.57 -12.42
N ARG A 48 6.11 6.63 -11.62
CA ARG A 48 7.34 6.79 -10.83
C ARG A 48 8.56 6.69 -11.75
N GLU A 49 9.22 7.81 -12.00
CA GLU A 49 10.39 7.86 -12.88
C GLU A 49 11.58 7.05 -12.34
N ASP A 50 11.67 6.88 -11.02
CA ASP A 50 12.71 6.13 -10.33
C ASP A 50 12.58 4.60 -10.47
N PHE A 51 11.47 4.08 -11.01
CA PHE A 51 11.24 2.64 -11.23
C PHE A 51 11.54 2.18 -12.66
N ARG A 52 12.08 3.06 -13.51
CA ARG A 52 12.34 2.79 -14.92
C ARG A 52 13.69 2.13 -15.18
#